data_AF-A0A2E3LW03-F1
#
_entry.id   AF-A0A2E3LW03-F1
#
_cell.length_a   1.000
_cell.length_b   1.000
_cell.length_c   1.000
_cell.angle_alpha   90.00
_cell.angle_beta   90.00
_cell.angle_gamma   90.00
#
_symmetry.space_group_name_H-M   'P 1'
#
loop_
_entity.id
_entity.type
_entity.pdbx_description
1 polymer ?
#
loop_
_entity_poly.entity_id
_entity_poly.type
_entity_poly.pdbx_seq_one_letter_code
_entity_poly.pdbx_strand_id
1 'polypeptide(L)'
;MTVKTSITSLIKEKKTKKISIGFPKAPRTTLTVIIDVGFENQLYIRGTGAGLKWDQGILLKNRGPNQWIWESDKAFDSCYFKVLINDQNFEIGKDHYIECGEKRSYSPVFTS
;
A
#
# COMPACT_ATOMS: atom_id res chain seq x y z
N MET A 1 -11.02 71.51 9.87
CA MET A 1 -9.99 70.73 10.60
C MET A 1 -10.08 69.29 10.18
N THR A 2 -8.98 68.78 9.64
CA THR A 2 -8.76 67.43 9.13
C THR A 2 -8.85 66.39 10.24
N VAL A 3 -9.43 65.22 9.96
CA VAL A 3 -9.05 63.98 10.65
C VAL A 3 -8.57 62.98 9.60
N LYS A 4 -7.34 62.51 9.82
CA LYS A 4 -6.58 61.60 8.98
C LYS A 4 -6.78 60.15 9.46
N THR A 5 -6.49 59.24 8.53
CA THR A 5 -5.71 58.00 8.73
C THR A 5 -6.46 56.66 8.72
N SER A 6 -6.08 55.90 7.70
CA SER A 6 -6.23 54.47 7.40
C SER A 6 -5.87 53.53 8.55
N ILE A 7 -6.58 52.41 8.68
CA ILE A 7 -6.05 51.20 9.33
C ILE A 7 -6.44 49.97 8.50
N THR A 8 -5.44 49.44 7.81
CA THR A 8 -5.40 48.12 7.18
C THR A 8 -5.20 47.02 8.24
N SER A 9 -5.71 45.82 7.95
CA SER A 9 -5.28 44.52 8.48
C SER A 9 -5.77 44.14 9.88
N LEU A 10 -6.53 43.04 9.94
CA LEU A 10 -6.31 41.86 10.82
C LEU A 10 -7.51 40.90 10.69
N ILE A 11 -7.62 40.22 9.54
CA ILE A 11 -8.37 38.95 9.48
C ILE A 11 -7.50 37.92 10.18
N LYS A 12 -7.74 37.74 11.47
CA LYS A 12 -7.14 36.66 12.26
C LYS A 12 -7.88 35.37 11.89
N GLU A 13 -7.26 34.56 11.02
CA GLU A 13 -7.71 33.19 10.77
C GLU A 13 -7.86 32.46 12.10
N LYS A 14 -9.11 32.19 12.48
CA LYS A 14 -9.43 31.31 13.60
C LYS A 14 -9.04 29.90 13.18
N LYS A 15 -7.86 29.45 13.63
CA LYS A 15 -7.39 28.08 13.49
C LYS A 15 -8.33 27.15 14.24
N THR A 16 -9.36 26.65 13.55
CA THR A 16 -10.27 25.63 14.05
C THR A 16 -9.48 24.35 14.27
N LYS A 17 -9.23 24.03 15.54
CA LYS A 17 -8.66 22.75 15.97
C LYS A 17 -9.69 21.66 15.64
N LYS A 18 -9.56 21.03 14.47
CA LYS A 18 -10.35 19.88 14.05
C LYS A 18 -10.02 18.75 15.03
N ILE A 19 -10.94 18.45 15.94
CA ILE A 19 -10.86 17.28 16.81
C ILE A 19 -11.07 16.08 15.89
N SER A 20 -9.98 15.49 15.41
CA SER A 20 -10.01 14.20 14.74
C SER A 20 -10.32 13.17 15.82
N ILE A 21 -11.59 12.80 15.96
CA ILE A 21 -12.01 11.54 16.56
C ILE A 21 -11.24 10.45 15.80
N GLY A 22 -10.16 9.96 16.40
CA GLY A 22 -9.31 8.95 15.82
C GLY A 22 -10.07 7.64 15.80
N PHE A 23 -10.70 7.31 14.68
CA PHE A 23 -11.01 5.92 14.41
C PHE A 23 -9.69 5.15 14.47
N PRO A 24 -9.62 4.00 15.18
CA PRO A 24 -8.40 3.21 15.21
C PRO A 24 -7.96 2.96 13.76
N LYS A 25 -6.76 3.41 13.41
CA LYS A 25 -6.19 3.15 12.09
C LYS A 25 -6.15 1.64 11.93
N ALA A 26 -6.74 1.12 10.86
CA ALA A 26 -6.74 -0.31 10.59
C ALA A 26 -5.31 -0.85 10.71
N PRO A 27 -5.10 -2.02 11.37
CA PRO A 27 -3.76 -2.58 11.52
C PRO A 27 -3.13 -2.77 10.14
N ARG A 28 -1.87 -2.37 10.01
CA ARG A 28 -1.12 -2.51 8.75
C ARG A 28 -1.03 -3.98 8.37
N THR A 29 -1.45 -4.31 7.16
CA THR A 29 -1.23 -5.63 6.55
C THR A 29 0.14 -5.64 5.89
N THR A 30 0.90 -6.72 6.03
CA THR A 30 2.22 -6.87 5.41
C THR A 30 2.37 -8.26 4.80
N LEU A 31 2.74 -8.31 3.54
CA LEU A 31 3.11 -9.52 2.83
C LEU A 31 4.59 -9.45 2.48
N THR A 32 5.35 -10.44 2.95
CA THR A 32 6.75 -10.64 2.58
C THR A 32 6.87 -11.83 1.65
N VAL A 33 7.42 -11.61 0.47
CA VAL A 33 7.62 -12.63 -0.54
C VAL A 33 9.11 -12.95 -0.61
N ILE A 34 9.45 -14.22 -0.39
CA ILE A 34 10.83 -14.69 -0.25
C ILE A 34 11.21 -15.47 -1.52
N ILE A 35 11.79 -14.76 -2.48
CA ILE A 35 12.30 -15.31 -3.74
C ILE A 35 13.33 -14.36 -4.38
N ASP A 36 14.40 -14.96 -4.93
CA ASP A 36 15.29 -14.29 -5.87
C ASP A 36 14.73 -14.46 -7.28
N VAL A 37 14.39 -13.35 -7.93
CA VAL A 37 13.84 -13.33 -9.30
C VAL A 37 14.91 -13.07 -10.35
N GLY A 38 16.18 -12.96 -9.96
CA GLY A 38 17.28 -12.60 -10.87
C GLY A 38 17.39 -11.10 -11.12
N PHE A 39 18.50 -10.72 -11.77
CA PHE A 39 18.81 -9.33 -12.09
C PHE A 39 17.77 -8.73 -13.07
N GLU A 40 17.49 -7.43 -12.92
CA GLU A 40 16.50 -6.65 -13.71
C GLU A 40 15.04 -7.08 -13.61
N ASN A 41 14.74 -8.22 -12.99
CA ASN A 41 13.37 -8.65 -12.77
C ASN A 41 12.74 -7.93 -11.57
N GLN A 42 11.44 -7.68 -11.68
CA GLN A 42 10.63 -7.01 -10.67
C GLN A 42 9.46 -7.88 -10.27
N LEU A 43 9.08 -7.83 -9.00
CA LEU A 43 7.94 -8.59 -8.48
C LEU A 43 6.71 -7.70 -8.30
N TYR A 44 5.58 -8.16 -8.83
CA TYR A 44 4.29 -7.47 -8.79
C TYR A 44 3.27 -8.32 -8.03
N ILE A 45 2.26 -7.66 -7.45
CA ILE A 45 1.08 -8.31 -6.87
C ILE A 45 -0.17 -7.84 -7.62
N ARG A 46 -1.04 -8.80 -7.92
CA ARG A 46 -2.39 -8.59 -8.47
C ARG A 46 -3.39 -9.34 -7.62
N GLY A 47 -4.64 -8.88 -7.62
CA GLY A 47 -5.63 -9.46 -6.72
C GLY A 47 -6.98 -8.76 -6.69
N THR A 48 -7.80 -9.13 -5.70
CA THR A 48 -9.05 -8.45 -5.32
C THR A 48 -9.01 -8.15 -3.83
N GLY A 49 -9.47 -6.96 -3.45
CA GLY A 49 -9.37 -6.47 -2.07
C GLY A 49 -8.13 -5.61 -1.85
N ALA A 50 -8.09 -4.86 -0.74
CA ALA A 50 -7.00 -3.94 -0.39
C ALA A 50 -6.62 -2.88 -1.46
N GLY A 51 -7.43 -2.70 -2.50
CA GLY A 51 -7.14 -1.86 -3.67
C GLY A 51 -6.32 -2.53 -4.77
N LEU A 52 -6.11 -3.84 -4.70
CA LEU A 52 -5.54 -4.65 -5.77
C LEU A 52 -6.54 -4.82 -6.93
N LYS A 53 -6.00 -5.08 -8.12
CA LYS A 53 -6.77 -5.49 -9.29
C LYS A 53 -6.06 -6.64 -10.02
N TRP A 54 -6.82 -7.45 -10.75
CA TRP A 54 -6.27 -8.56 -11.54
C TRP A 54 -5.71 -8.12 -12.91
N ASP A 55 -6.12 -6.95 -13.39
CA ASP A 55 -5.70 -6.36 -14.67
C ASP A 55 -4.48 -5.44 -14.54
N GLN A 56 -4.14 -5.00 -13.32
CA GLN A 56 -3.07 -4.03 -13.07
C GLN A 56 -2.23 -4.43 -11.85
N GLY A 57 -0.94 -4.67 -12.05
CA GLY A 57 -0.01 -4.99 -10.99
C GLY A 57 0.39 -3.79 -10.12
N ILE A 58 0.67 -4.08 -8.86
CA ILE A 58 1.38 -3.17 -7.95
C ILE A 58 2.78 -3.71 -7.73
N LEU A 59 3.80 -2.87 -7.96
CA LEU A 59 5.20 -3.22 -7.74
C LEU A 59 5.49 -3.41 -6.24
N LEU A 60 6.15 -4.51 -5.89
CA LEU A 60 6.63 -4.78 -4.53
C LEU A 60 7.93 -4.03 -4.26
N LYS A 61 8.14 -3.66 -3.00
CA LYS A 61 9.41 -3.06 -2.55
C LYS A 61 10.45 -4.15 -2.37
N ASN A 62 11.53 -4.11 -3.14
CA ASN A 62 12.71 -4.93 -2.87
C ASN A 62 13.42 -4.43 -1.58
N ARG A 63 13.67 -5.33 -0.63
CA ARG A 63 14.33 -5.05 0.66
C ARG A 63 15.61 -5.85 0.88
N GLY A 64 15.95 -6.73 -0.05
CA GLY A 64 17.12 -7.59 0.02
C GLY A 64 17.20 -8.49 -1.22
N PRO A 65 18.23 -9.35 -1.29
CA PRO A 65 18.49 -10.19 -2.46
C PRO A 65 17.27 -11.04 -2.90
N ASN A 66 16.51 -11.52 -1.93
CA ASN A 66 15.35 -12.38 -2.16
C ASN A 66 14.09 -11.89 -1.42
N GLN A 67 14.05 -10.65 -0.92
CA GLN A 67 12.96 -10.19 -0.06
C GLN A 67 12.18 -9.05 -0.72
N TRP A 68 10.90 -9.29 -0.96
CA TRP A 68 9.98 -8.34 -1.58
C TRP A 68 8.80 -8.08 -0.65
N ILE A 69 8.38 -6.83 -0.52
CA ILE A 69 7.35 -6.44 0.45
C ILE A 69 6.21 -5.69 -0.22
N TRP A 70 4.99 -6.14 0.06
CA TRP A 70 3.76 -5.37 -0.12
C TRP A 70 3.18 -5.00 1.25
N GLU A 71 2.65 -3.78 1.37
CA GLU A 71 2.02 -3.26 2.59
C GLU A 71 0.70 -2.56 2.23
N SER A 72 -0.31 -2.71 3.09
CA SER A 72 -1.55 -1.94 3.00
C SER A 72 -1.93 -1.36 4.36
N ASP A 73 -2.19 -0.05 4.38
CA ASP A 73 -2.75 0.68 5.52
C ASP A 73 -4.30 0.79 5.43
N LYS A 74 -4.92 0.18 4.41
CA LYS A 74 -6.37 0.22 4.19
C LYS A 74 -7.04 -0.97 4.89
N ALA A 75 -8.19 -0.74 5.51
CA ALA A 75 -9.08 -1.81 5.93
C ALA A 75 -9.70 -2.50 4.70
N PHE A 76 -9.89 -3.82 4.78
CA PHE A 76 -10.59 -4.62 3.78
C PHE A 76 -11.14 -5.90 4.44
N ASP A 77 -12.21 -6.46 3.91
CA ASP A 77 -12.82 -7.68 4.47
C ASP A 77 -12.03 -8.94 4.10
N SER A 78 -11.69 -9.06 2.81
CA SER A 78 -10.94 -10.19 2.24
C SER A 78 -9.99 -9.71 1.18
N CYS A 79 -8.78 -10.27 1.13
CA CYS A 79 -7.81 -9.99 0.07
C CYS A 79 -7.33 -11.29 -0.55
N TYR A 80 -7.63 -11.49 -1.84
CA TYR A 80 -7.13 -12.59 -2.66
C TYR A 80 -6.09 -12.07 -3.63
N PHE A 81 -4.98 -12.79 -3.82
CA PHE A 81 -3.88 -12.29 -4.64
C PHE A 81 -3.01 -13.40 -5.23
N LYS A 82 -2.23 -13.03 -6.24
CA LYS A 82 -1.05 -13.75 -6.71
C LYS A 82 0.09 -12.79 -7.00
N VAL A 83 1.31 -13.29 -6.91
CA VAL A 83 2.50 -12.54 -7.36
C VAL A 83 2.93 -12.94 -8.76
N LEU A 84 3.57 -11.98 -9.44
CA LEU A 84 4.05 -12.15 -10.80
C LEU A 84 5.43 -11.53 -10.99
N ILE A 85 6.24 -12.13 -11.85
CA ILE A 85 7.48 -11.52 -12.35
C ILE A 85 7.11 -10.60 -13.52
N ASN A 86 7.67 -9.37 -13.51
CA ASN A 86 7.54 -8.34 -14.54
C ASN A 86 6.10 -8.04 -14.96
N ASP A 87 5.16 -8.23 -14.03
CA ASP A 87 3.72 -8.05 -14.24
C ASP A 87 3.12 -8.93 -15.36
N GLN A 88 3.78 -10.05 -15.67
CA GLN A 88 3.46 -10.93 -16.79
C GLN A 88 3.37 -12.40 -16.37
N ASN A 89 4.34 -12.89 -15.60
CA ASN A 89 4.49 -14.31 -15.30
C ASN A 89 3.96 -14.61 -13.90
N PHE A 90 2.75 -15.16 -13.79
CA PHE A 90 2.18 -15.57 -12.50
C PHE A 90 2.95 -16.70 -11.84
N GLU A 91 2.95 -16.71 -10.51
CA GLU A 91 3.36 -17.87 -9.73
C GLU A 91 2.44 -19.08 -9.99
N ILE A 92 2.96 -20.28 -9.81
CA ILE A 92 2.25 -21.55 -9.91
C ILE A 92 1.34 -21.74 -8.69
N GLY A 93 0.19 -22.37 -8.91
CA GLY A 93 -0.72 -22.78 -7.84
C GLY A 93 -1.94 -21.89 -7.72
N LYS A 94 -2.70 -22.09 -6.65
CA LYS A 94 -3.94 -21.37 -6.37
C LYS A 94 -3.67 -19.94 -5.91
N ASP A 95 -4.70 -19.10 -5.95
CA ASP A 95 -4.66 -17.77 -5.38
C ASP A 95 -4.45 -17.85 -3.86
N HIS A 96 -3.67 -16.90 -3.34
CA HIS A 96 -3.46 -16.74 -1.92
C HIS A 96 -4.55 -15.85 -1.30
N TYR A 97 -4.72 -15.98 0.02
CA TYR A 97 -5.63 -15.17 0.82
C TYR A 97 -4.88 -14.54 2.00
N ILE A 98 -5.14 -13.28 2.33
CA ILE A 98 -4.59 -12.59 3.51
C ILE A 98 -5.67 -11.75 4.20
N GLU A 99 -5.65 -11.75 5.54
CA GLU A 99 -6.59 -10.99 6.37
C GLU A 99 -6.09 -9.57 6.64
N CYS A 100 -7.02 -8.65 6.93
CA CYS A 100 -6.66 -7.28 7.31
C CYS A 100 -5.88 -7.27 8.63
N GLY A 101 -4.69 -6.68 8.60
CA GLY A 101 -3.77 -6.60 9.73
C GLY A 101 -2.81 -7.78 9.85
N GLU A 102 -2.93 -8.78 8.98
CA GLU A 102 -2.05 -9.93 8.99
C GLU A 102 -0.63 -9.55 8.51
N LYS A 103 0.36 -10.18 9.13
CA LYS A 103 1.75 -10.20 8.64
C LYS A 103 2.08 -11.61 8.19
N ARG A 104 2.25 -11.81 6.89
CA ARG A 104 2.52 -13.13 6.31
C ARG A 104 3.80 -13.11 5.48
N SER A 105 4.52 -14.24 5.53
CA SER A 105 5.66 -14.51 4.66
C SER A 105 5.43 -15.81 3.89
N TYR A 106 5.81 -15.86 2.61
CA TYR A 106 5.80 -17.11 1.85
C TYR A 106 6.79 -17.08 0.67
N SER A 107 7.08 -18.26 0.11
CA SER A 107 7.95 -18.45 -1.06
C SER A 107 7.14 -18.95 -2.24
N PRO A 108 6.97 -18.15 -3.30
CA PRO A 108 6.26 -18.54 -4.51
C PRO A 108 7.12 -19.49 -5.36
N VAL A 109 6.47 -20.21 -6.27
CA VAL A 109 7.14 -21.03 -7.29
C VAL A 109 6.74 -20.50 -8.66
N PHE A 110 7.70 -20.32 -9.55
CA PHE A 110 7.46 -19.91 -10.94
C PHE A 110 7.87 -21.05 -11.89
N THR A 111 7.26 -21.10 -13.07
CA THR A 111 7.75 -21.98 -14.13
C THR A 111 9.09 -21.45 -14.62
N SER A 112 10.13 -22.27 -14.52
CA SER A 112 11.47 -22.00 -15.05
C SER A 112 11.50 -21.94 -16.57
#